data_AF-A0A6P0RJV1-F1
#
_entry.id   AF-A0A6P0RJV1-F1
#
_cell.length_a   1.000
_cell.length_b   1.000
_cell.length_c   1.000
_cell.angle_alpha   90.00
_cell.angle_beta   90.00
_cell.angle_gamma   90.00
#
_symmetry.space_group_name_H-M   'P 1'
#
loop_
_entity.id
_entity.type
_entity.pdbx_description
1 polymer ?
#
loop_
_entity_poly.entity_id
_entity_poly.type
_entity_poly.pdbx_seq_one_letter_code
_entity_poly.pdbx_strand_id
1 'polypeptide(L)'
;MATITYCQALPEPLDELNALGMTKFQAFLVAYSPIQRQAVCETVQNLLSGNGFNKSTWNTYVQKAYQINKRHANGVIAFAFGQVESAKECRQNHIKQLGGKLKSAIDWLKKSEKKLKDARKFY
;
A
#
# COMPACT_ATOMS: atom_id res chain seq x y z
N MET A 1 -4.96 26.51 -5.65
CA MET A 1 -4.73 25.45 -6.65
C MET A 1 -5.79 24.39 -6.45
N ALA A 2 -6.60 24.09 -7.47
CA ALA A 2 -7.62 23.05 -7.35
C ALA A 2 -6.94 21.68 -7.36
N THR A 3 -7.08 20.93 -6.26
CA THR A 3 -6.60 19.55 -6.19
C THR A 3 -7.43 18.72 -7.15
N ILE A 4 -6.87 18.39 -8.32
CA ILE A 4 -7.49 17.50 -9.29
C ILE A 4 -7.58 16.12 -8.64
N THR A 5 -8.70 15.87 -7.97
CA THR A 5 -9.09 14.52 -7.57
C THR A 5 -9.74 13.86 -8.77
N TYR A 6 -9.72 12.52 -8.84
CA TYR A 6 -10.28 11.73 -9.94
C TYR A 6 -11.73 12.12 -10.32
N CYS A 7 -12.46 12.79 -9.43
CA CYS A 7 -13.84 13.24 -9.64
C CYS A 7 -13.98 14.63 -10.30
N GLN A 8 -12.94 15.46 -10.36
CA GLN A 8 -13.00 16.82 -10.94
C GLN A 8 -12.39 16.84 -12.34
N ALA A 9 -13.01 16.17 -13.30
CA ALA A 9 -12.58 16.23 -14.70
C ALA A 9 -13.27 17.35 -15.50
N LEU A 10 -14.45 17.83 -15.06
CA LEU A 10 -15.25 18.86 -15.71
C LEU A 10 -15.88 19.80 -14.67
N PRO A 11 -16.19 21.06 -15.02
CA PRO A 11 -16.98 21.93 -14.16
C PRO A 11 -18.38 21.33 -13.98
N GLU A 12 -18.74 20.99 -12.74
CA GLU A 12 -20.06 20.46 -12.42
C GLU A 12 -21.11 21.59 -12.40
N PRO A 13 -22.37 21.34 -12.81
CA PRO A 13 -23.41 22.36 -12.83
C PRO A 13 -23.65 22.95 -11.43
N LEU A 14 -23.87 24.26 -11.36
CA LEU A 14 -24.08 25.00 -10.10
C LEU A 14 -25.22 24.41 -9.24
N ASP A 15 -26.21 23.80 -9.87
CA ASP A 15 -27.38 23.21 -9.21
C ASP A 15 -27.05 21.93 -8.42
N GLU A 16 -25.94 21.26 -8.73
CA GLU A 16 -25.52 20.01 -8.06
C GLU A 16 -24.53 20.25 -6.91
N LEU A 17 -24.07 21.50 -6.76
CA LEU A 17 -23.09 21.93 -5.78
C LEU A 17 -23.77 22.35 -4.46
N ASN A 18 -23.24 21.87 -3.34
CA ASN A 18 -23.67 22.33 -2.02
C ASN A 18 -23.06 23.71 -1.68
N ALA A 19 -23.40 24.25 -0.51
CA ALA A 19 -22.89 25.54 -0.04
C ALA A 19 -21.34 25.63 0.09
N LEU A 20 -20.65 24.49 0.06
CA LEU A 20 -19.19 24.39 0.11
C LEU A 20 -18.57 24.21 -1.28
N GLY A 21 -19.36 24.29 -2.36
CA GLY A 21 -18.90 24.05 -3.72
C GLY A 21 -18.48 22.60 -3.96
N MET A 22 -19.05 21.65 -3.21
CA MET A 22 -18.84 20.22 -3.40
C MET A 22 -20.12 19.53 -3.85
N THR A 23 -19.98 18.50 -4.67
CA THR A 23 -21.12 17.66 -5.01
C THR A 23 -21.39 16.66 -3.90
N LYS A 24 -22.59 16.07 -3.89
CA LYS A 24 -23.00 15.11 -2.86
C LYS A 24 -22.00 13.95 -2.74
N PHE A 25 -21.48 13.49 -3.87
CA PHE A 25 -20.49 12.42 -3.90
C PHE A 25 -19.13 12.85 -3.35
N GLN A 26 -18.64 14.04 -3.71
CA GLN A 26 -17.40 14.58 -3.17
C GLN A 26 -17.48 14.78 -1.65
N ALA A 27 -18.58 15.36 -1.17
CA ALA A 27 -18.81 15.53 0.27
C ALA A 27 -18.83 14.17 1.00
N PHE A 28 -19.44 13.15 0.39
CA PHE A 28 -19.39 11.79 0.91
C PHE A 28 -17.96 11.23 0.95
N LEU A 29 -17.19 11.36 -0.12
CA LEU A 29 -15.80 10.86 -0.17
C LEU A 29 -14.92 11.54 0.88
N VAL A 30 -15.04 12.85 1.04
CA VAL A 30 -14.30 13.61 2.06
C VAL A 30 -14.63 13.09 3.46
N ALA A 31 -15.92 12.94 3.78
CA ALA A 31 -16.37 12.42 5.07
C ALA A 31 -15.99 10.95 5.31
N TYR A 32 -16.01 10.13 4.25
CA TYR A 32 -15.72 8.69 4.33
C TYR A 32 -14.23 8.38 4.39
N SER A 33 -13.38 9.20 3.76
CA SER A 33 -11.93 8.97 3.69
C SER A 33 -11.22 8.76 5.04
N PRO A 34 -11.46 9.54 6.11
CA PRO A 34 -10.82 9.29 7.40
C PRO A 34 -11.28 7.98 8.03
N ILE A 35 -12.57 7.65 7.92
CA ILE A 35 -13.18 6.41 8.44
C ILE A 35 -12.56 5.22 7.73
N GLN A 36 -12.50 5.25 6.40
CA GLN A 36 -11.88 4.20 5.61
C GLN A 36 -10.41 4.02 5.97
N ARG A 37 -9.65 5.11 6.11
CA ARG A 37 -8.24 5.04 6.49
C ARG A 37 -8.04 4.37 7.84
N GLN A 38 -8.80 4.78 8.86
CA GLN A 38 -8.71 4.19 10.20
C GLN A 38 -9.04 2.69 10.18
N ALA A 39 -10.14 2.31 9.53
CA ALA A 39 -10.56 0.92 9.41
C ALA A 39 -9.52 0.05 8.67
N VAL A 40 -8.87 0.61 7.65
CA VAL A 40 -7.77 -0.06 6.95
C VAL A 40 -6.57 -0.24 7.87
N CYS A 41 -6.12 0.81 8.56
CA CYS A 41 -4.97 0.73 9.47
C CYS A 41 -5.17 -0.31 10.56
N GLU A 42 -6.35 -0.33 11.18
CA GLU A 42 -6.68 -1.31 12.21
C GLU A 42 -6.75 -2.73 11.64
N THR A 43 -7.33 -2.91 10.45
CA THR A 43 -7.37 -4.21 9.78
C THR A 43 -5.96 -4.71 9.46
N VAL A 44 -5.06 -3.83 9.00
CA VAL A 44 -3.65 -4.19 8.77
C VAL A 44 -2.98 -4.62 10.08
N GLN A 45 -3.17 -3.89 11.18
CA GLN A 45 -2.62 -4.26 12.48
C GLN A 45 -3.12 -5.64 12.93
N ASN A 46 -4.41 -5.91 12.77
CA ASN A 46 -4.97 -7.22 13.10
C ASN A 46 -4.38 -8.33 12.22
N LEU A 47 -4.20 -8.10 10.92
CA LEU A 47 -3.55 -9.05 10.00
C LEU A 47 -2.09 -9.34 10.39
N LEU A 48 -1.39 -8.35 10.93
CA LEU A 48 0.00 -8.48 11.38
C LEU A 48 0.13 -9.07 12.80
N SER A 49 -0.93 -9.06 13.60
CA SER A 49 -0.91 -9.55 14.99
C SER A 49 -0.71 -11.06 15.13
N GLY A 50 -0.77 -11.82 14.02
CA GLY A 50 -0.52 -13.26 14.01
C GLY A 50 -1.67 -14.13 14.53
N ASN A 51 -2.76 -13.52 15.01
CA ASN A 51 -3.98 -14.24 15.34
C ASN A 51 -4.68 -14.70 14.06
N GLY A 52 -5.23 -15.92 14.06
CA GLY A 52 -5.93 -16.48 12.91
C GLY A 52 -7.03 -15.53 12.42
N PHE A 53 -6.90 -15.04 11.17
CA PHE A 53 -7.82 -14.03 10.65
C PHE A 53 -9.13 -14.67 10.19
N ASN A 54 -10.24 -14.40 10.90
CA ASN A 54 -11.57 -14.77 10.46
C ASN A 54 -12.28 -13.59 9.78
N LYS A 55 -12.44 -13.68 8.46
CA LYS A 55 -13.06 -12.64 7.63
C LYS A 55 -14.49 -12.31 8.05
N SER A 56 -15.31 -13.29 8.43
CA SER A 56 -16.72 -13.07 8.74
C SER A 56 -16.88 -12.28 10.04
N THR A 57 -16.17 -12.72 11.08
CA THR A 57 -16.16 -12.06 12.40
C THR A 57 -15.57 -10.66 12.30
N TRP A 58 -14.46 -10.51 11.58
CA TRP A 58 -13.81 -9.21 11.39
C TRP A 58 -14.68 -8.25 10.57
N ASN A 59 -15.36 -8.72 9.54
CA ASN A 59 -16.30 -7.89 8.78
C ASN A 59 -17.43 -7.37 9.67
N THR A 60 -17.95 -8.21 10.57
CA THR A 60 -19.00 -7.82 11.53
C THR A 60 -18.47 -6.77 12.52
N TYR A 61 -17.24 -6.93 12.99
CA TYR A 61 -16.56 -5.96 13.85
C TYR A 61 -16.41 -4.60 13.14
N VAL A 62 -15.84 -4.57 11.95
CA VAL A 62 -15.59 -3.33 11.18
C VAL A 62 -16.91 -2.62 10.85
N GLN A 63 -17.98 -3.34 10.51
CA GLN A 63 -19.29 -2.75 10.30
C GLN A 63 -19.80 -2.02 11.55
N LYS A 64 -19.68 -2.64 12.73
CA LYS A 64 -20.16 -2.07 14.00
C LYS A 64 -19.29 -0.91 14.48
N ALA A 65 -17.96 -1.08 14.42
CA ALA A 65 -17.00 -0.09 14.91
C ALA A 65 -17.05 1.21 14.11
N TYR A 66 -17.15 1.11 12.78
CA TYR A 66 -17.10 2.27 11.88
C TYR A 66 -18.47 2.67 11.33
N GLN A 67 -19.54 1.98 11.74
CA GLN A 67 -20.91 2.19 11.25
C GLN A 67 -21.03 2.18 9.72
N ILE A 68 -20.28 1.28 9.08
CA ILE A 68 -20.27 1.13 7.62
C ILE A 68 -21.03 -0.12 7.19
N ASN A 69 -21.53 -0.12 5.96
CA ASN A 69 -22.23 -1.27 5.41
C ASN A 69 -21.27 -2.45 5.12
N LYS A 70 -21.85 -3.64 4.95
CA LYS A 70 -21.12 -4.88 4.64
C LYS A 70 -20.21 -4.79 3.41
N ARG A 71 -20.60 -4.06 2.36
CA ARG A 71 -19.81 -3.91 1.12
C ARG A 71 -18.56 -3.08 1.38
N HIS A 72 -18.71 -1.96 2.08
CA HIS A 72 -17.61 -1.08 2.49
C HIS A 72 -16.63 -1.81 3.41
N ALA A 73 -17.13 -2.54 4.41
CA ALA A 73 -16.29 -3.36 5.29
C ALA A 73 -15.51 -4.44 4.52
N ASN A 74 -16.14 -5.11 3.54
CA ASN A 74 -15.43 -6.05 2.68
C ASN A 74 -14.36 -5.37 1.81
N GLY A 75 -14.65 -4.18 1.30
CA GLY A 75 -13.70 -3.36 0.55
C GLY A 75 -12.48 -2.98 1.39
N VAL A 76 -12.69 -2.52 2.62
CA VAL A 76 -11.62 -2.22 3.60
C VAL A 76 -10.75 -3.45 3.83
N ILE A 77 -11.36 -4.61 4.07
CA ILE A 77 -10.64 -5.86 4.31
C ILE A 77 -9.80 -6.24 3.07
N ALA A 78 -10.40 -6.25 1.89
CA ALA A 78 -9.70 -6.61 0.66
C ALA A 78 -8.53 -5.65 0.38
N PHE A 79 -8.73 -4.36 0.59
CA PHE A 79 -7.68 -3.36 0.43
C PHE A 79 -6.53 -3.56 1.43
N ALA A 80 -6.83 -3.80 2.70
CA ALA A 80 -5.83 -4.09 3.73
C ALA A 80 -5.02 -5.36 3.40
N PHE A 81 -5.69 -6.44 2.96
CA PHE A 81 -5.02 -7.66 2.50
C PHE A 81 -4.07 -7.39 1.34
N GLY A 82 -4.54 -6.67 0.31
CA GLY A 82 -3.73 -6.33 -0.84
C GLY A 82 -2.47 -5.57 -0.46
N GLN A 83 -2.56 -4.63 0.49
CA GLN A 83 -1.39 -3.90 0.99
C GLN A 83 -0.40 -4.80 1.73
N VAL A 84 -0.88 -5.68 2.61
CA VAL A 84 0.01 -6.59 3.36
C VAL A 84 0.71 -7.56 2.42
N GLU A 85 -0.01 -8.17 1.49
CA GLU A 85 0.58 -9.12 0.53
C GLU A 85 1.55 -8.44 -0.43
N SER A 86 1.20 -7.26 -0.95
CA SER A 86 2.11 -6.47 -1.77
C SER A 86 3.40 -6.11 -1.02
N ALA A 87 3.29 -5.70 0.25
CA ALA A 87 4.46 -5.38 1.07
C ALA A 87 5.37 -6.61 1.28
N LYS A 88 4.78 -7.80 1.50
CA LYS A 88 5.52 -9.07 1.61
C LYS A 88 6.27 -9.39 0.31
N GLU A 89 5.58 -9.29 -0.83
CA GLU A 89 6.19 -9.56 -2.14
C GLU A 89 7.32 -8.57 -2.45
N CYS A 90 7.08 -7.26 -2.23
CA CYS A 90 8.11 -6.24 -2.39
C CYS A 90 9.34 -6.53 -1.52
N ARG A 91 9.14 -6.96 -0.27
CA ARG A 91 10.25 -7.32 0.63
C ARG A 91 11.04 -8.51 0.10
N GLN A 92 10.38 -9.56 -0.36
CA GLN A 92 11.03 -10.74 -0.94
C GLN A 92 11.83 -10.36 -2.19
N ASN A 93 11.24 -9.57 -3.09
CA ASN A 93 11.90 -9.09 -4.29
C ASN A 93 13.13 -8.22 -3.96
N HIS A 94 13.04 -7.37 -2.94
CA HIS A 94 14.17 -6.56 -2.51
C HIS A 94 15.33 -7.43 -1.97
N ILE A 95 15.03 -8.44 -1.15
CA ILE A 95 16.04 -9.39 -0.67
C ILE A 95 16.72 -10.12 -1.84
N LYS A 96 15.93 -10.55 -2.84
CA LYS A 96 16.46 -11.20 -4.05
C LYS A 96 17.39 -10.28 -4.84
N GLN A 97 17.04 -9.02 -5.01
CA GLN A 97 17.89 -8.03 -5.67
C GLN A 97 19.20 -7.79 -4.91
N LEU A 98 19.12 -7.66 -3.58
CA LEU A 98 20.32 -7.50 -2.74
C LEU A 98 21.24 -8.73 -2.84
N GLY A 99 20.68 -9.94 -2.82
CA GLY A 99 21.45 -11.17 -3.04
C GLY A 99 22.14 -11.22 -4.40
N GLY A 100 21.46 -10.77 -5.47
CA GLY A 100 22.05 -10.64 -6.79
C GLY A 100 23.22 -9.65 -6.84
N LYS A 101 23.04 -8.46 -6.25
CA LYS A 101 24.10 -7.43 -6.16
C LYS A 101 25.32 -7.93 -5.38
N LEU A 102 25.08 -8.61 -4.25
CA LEU A 102 26.15 -9.20 -3.44
C LEU A 102 26.96 -10.22 -4.25
N LYS A 103 26.29 -11.11 -4.98
CA LYS A 103 26.96 -12.08 -5.85
C LYS A 103 27.84 -11.40 -6.90
N SER A 104 27.29 -10.39 -7.59
CA SER A 104 28.05 -9.63 -8.59
C SER A 104 29.26 -8.91 -7.99
N ALA A 105 29.13 -8.34 -6.78
CA ALA A 105 30.24 -7.69 -6.09
C ALA A 105 31.35 -8.69 -5.71
N ILE A 106 31.00 -9.86 -5.19
CA ILE A 106 31.95 -10.93 -4.87
C ILE A 106 32.69 -11.40 -6.13
N ASP A 107 31.97 -11.60 -7.24
CA ASP A 107 32.58 -12.01 -8.50
C ASP A 107 33.54 -10.96 -9.06
N TRP A 108 33.19 -9.67 -8.93
CA TRP A 108 34.05 -8.57 -9.32
C TRP A 108 35.31 -8.48 -8.46
N LEU A 109 35.19 -8.65 -7.14
CA LEU A 109 36.33 -8.67 -6.21
C LEU A 109 37.31 -9.78 -6.58
N LYS A 110 36.83 -11.02 -6.78
CA LYS A 110 37.67 -12.16 -7.17
C LYS A 110 38.44 -11.90 -8.47
N LYS A 111 37.77 -11.33 -9.47
CA LYS A 111 38.42 -10.98 -10.76
C LYS A 111 39.47 -9.89 -10.58
N SER A 112 39.18 -8.87 -9.77
CA SER A 112 40.09 -7.76 -9.50
C SER A 112 41.33 -8.21 -8.72
N GLU A 113 41.16 -9.05 -7.69
CA GLU A 113 42.26 -9.66 -6.96
C GLU A 113 43.15 -10.52 -7.86
N LYS A 114 42.55 -11.32 -8.75
CA LYS A 114 43.31 -12.10 -9.73
C LYS A 114 44.14 -11.19 -10.64
N LYS A 115 43.54 -10.13 -11.19
CA LYS A 115 44.25 -9.14 -12.02
C LYS A 115 45.42 -8.50 -11.28
N LEU A 116 45.24 -8.13 -10.02
CA LEU A 116 46.31 -7.58 -9.19
C LEU A 116 47.46 -8.58 -8.98
N LYS A 117 47.14 -9.84 -8.68
CA LYS A 117 48.14 -10.91 -8.54
C LYS A 117 48.91 -11.14 -9.83
N ASP A 118 48.23 -11.17 -10.97
CA ASP A 118 48.86 -11.39 -12.27
C ASP A 118 49.75 -10.21 -12.67
N ALA A 119 49.31 -8.97 -12.43
CA ALA A 119 50.13 -7.77 -12.70
C ALA A 119 51.42 -7.73 -11.87
N ARG A 120 51.38 -8.19 -10.61
CA ARG A 120 52.55 -8.28 -9.72
C ARG A 120 53.58 -9.33 -10.13
N LYS A 121 53.29 -10.24 -11.07
CA LYS A 121 54.28 -11.20 -11.57
C LYS A 121 55.25 -10.58 -12.58
N PHE A 122 54.91 -9.42 -13.14
CA PHE A 122 55.69 -8.73 -14.18
C PHE A 122 56.59 -7.62 -13.61
N TYR A 123 56.50 -7.35 -12.30
CA TYR A 123 57.37 -6.45 -11.54
C TYR A 123 58.09 -7.26 -10.47
#